data_AF-A0A2J6PMW9-F1
#
_entry.id   AF-A0A2J6PMW9-F1
#
_cell.length_a   1.000
_cell.length_b   1.000
_cell.length_c   1.000
_cell.angle_alpha   90.00
_cell.angle_beta   90.00
_cell.angle_gamma   90.00
#
_symmetry.space_group_name_H-M   'P 1'
#
loop_
_entity.id
_entity.type
_entity.pdbx_description
1 polymer ?
#
loop_
_entity_poly.entity_id
_entity_poly.type
_entity_poly.pdbx_seq_one_letter_code
_entity_poly.pdbx_strand_id
1 'polypeptide(L)'
;MPEAQSVIDFVARCFDTDDYSDLTVKCRERSWKVHRLIVCSQSRFLHAACTAGFKEAHTGIIDLDDDDPVPVEVMLKYFYTGKYNEPINESKDLRLQLQVQVLTYNLADKYDLPTLMELAAEKFRNTLNEGSTAEEYLSVVRNAYIIPKPSNALRTIVIDYARREFQNIMQSPDLDILRATLQEEPEFAFDVLQSFVKAPLRGYCSRCGPNQEAKALQACCKKCGKGGISVRN
;
A
#
# COMPACT_ATOMS: atom_id res chain seq x y z
N MET A 1 -28.36 9.05 5.68
CA MET A 1 -29.03 9.84 6.73
C MET A 1 -28.19 11.08 6.97
N PRO A 2 -28.69 12.29 6.67
CA PRO A 2 -27.91 13.53 6.74
C PRO A 2 -27.34 13.83 8.14
N GLU A 3 -28.06 13.46 9.21
CA GLU A 3 -27.61 13.71 10.59
C GLU A 3 -26.36 12.90 10.94
N ALA A 4 -26.26 11.65 10.48
CA ALA A 4 -25.08 10.81 10.69
C ALA A 4 -23.84 11.35 9.95
N GLN A 5 -24.04 11.94 8.76
CA GLN A 5 -22.93 12.53 8.00
C GLN A 5 -22.34 13.76 8.71
N SER A 6 -23.19 14.61 9.29
CA SER A 6 -22.74 15.77 10.08
C SER A 6 -21.83 15.39 11.25
N VAL A 7 -22.16 14.30 11.95
CA VAL A 7 -21.33 13.76 13.05
C VAL A 7 -20.00 13.23 12.53
N ILE A 8 -20.01 12.47 11.43
CA ILE A 8 -18.78 11.95 10.80
C ILE A 8 -17.86 13.10 10.37
N ASP A 9 -18.41 14.14 9.72
CA ASP A 9 -17.64 15.29 9.27
C ASP A 9 -17.09 16.10 10.46
N PHE A 10 -17.84 16.19 11.57
CA PHE A 10 -17.36 16.80 12.80
C PHE A 10 -16.19 16.02 13.39
N VAL A 11 -16.35 14.70 13.56
CA VAL A 11 -15.29 13.81 14.06
C VAL A 11 -14.05 13.93 13.19
N ALA A 12 -14.19 13.89 11.85
CA ALA A 12 -13.08 14.03 10.93
C ALA A 12 -12.25 15.31 11.16
N ARG A 13 -12.93 16.45 11.39
CA ARG A 13 -12.26 17.74 11.66
C ARG A 13 -11.51 17.77 12.98
N CYS A 14 -11.91 16.97 13.97
CA CYS A 14 -11.21 16.87 15.25
C CYS A 14 -9.80 16.27 15.12
N PHE A 15 -9.38 15.77 13.95
CA PHE A 15 -7.97 15.43 13.74
C PHE A 15 -7.10 16.67 13.52
N ASP A 16 -7.64 17.69 12.87
CA ASP A 16 -6.93 18.92 12.52
C ASP A 16 -7.03 19.98 13.63
N THR A 17 -7.85 19.73 14.66
CA THR A 17 -7.96 20.57 15.85
C THR A 17 -7.52 19.77 17.09
N ASP A 18 -6.83 20.43 18.01
CA ASP A 18 -6.39 19.79 19.27
C ASP A 18 -7.54 19.67 20.31
N ASP A 19 -8.74 20.14 19.97
CA ASP A 19 -9.89 20.22 20.86
C ASP A 19 -10.25 18.84 21.42
N TYR A 20 -10.43 18.75 22.74
CA TYR A 20 -10.83 17.53 23.45
C TYR A 20 -9.88 16.33 23.32
N SER A 21 -8.68 16.53 22.76
CA SER A 21 -7.65 15.50 22.70
C SER A 21 -7.19 15.07 24.11
N ASP A 22 -7.12 13.77 24.34
CA ASP A 22 -6.79 13.13 25.62
C ASP A 22 -5.66 12.08 25.47
N LEU A 23 -5.06 12.03 24.28
CA LEU A 23 -3.97 11.15 23.91
C LEU A 23 -2.99 11.88 22.98
N THR A 24 -1.71 11.56 23.07
CA THR A 24 -0.67 12.05 22.17
C THR A 24 0.02 10.85 21.53
N VAL A 25 0.10 10.82 20.21
CA VAL A 25 0.95 9.86 19.49
C VAL A 25 2.23 10.59 19.11
N LYS A 26 3.38 10.04 19.48
CA LYS A 26 4.70 10.52 19.08
C LYS A 26 5.31 9.54 18.09
N CYS A 27 5.95 10.06 17.05
CA CYS A 27 6.75 9.28 16.11
C CYS A 27 7.90 10.16 15.64
N ARG A 28 9.10 9.85 16.13
CA ARG A 28 10.33 10.59 15.91
C ARG A 28 10.10 12.07 16.28
N GLU A 29 10.38 12.98 15.34
CA GLU A 29 10.24 14.43 15.53
C GLU A 29 8.79 14.94 15.42
N ARG A 30 7.81 14.07 15.16
CA ARG A 30 6.40 14.46 15.01
C ARG A 30 5.57 14.01 16.20
N SER A 31 4.57 14.81 16.53
CA SER A 31 3.58 14.48 17.55
C SER A 31 2.19 14.93 17.13
N TRP A 32 1.18 14.09 17.36
CA TRP A 32 -0.20 14.39 17.07
C TRP A 32 -1.03 14.30 18.36
N LYS A 33 -1.82 15.35 18.62
CA LYS A 33 -2.87 15.33 19.63
C LYS A 33 -4.08 14.61 19.04
N VAL A 34 -4.51 13.55 19.71
CA VAL A 34 -5.56 12.65 19.20
C VAL A 34 -6.51 12.25 20.32
N HIS A 35 -7.63 11.65 19.92
CA HIS A 35 -8.68 11.20 20.79
C HIS A 35 -8.55 9.70 21.03
N ARG A 36 -8.35 9.32 22.29
CA ARG A 36 -8.22 7.94 22.74
C ARG A 36 -9.40 7.10 22.28
N LEU A 37 -10.62 7.63 22.40
CA LEU A 37 -11.84 6.94 21.98
C LEU A 37 -11.78 6.54 20.49
N ILE A 38 -11.30 7.43 19.63
CA ILE A 38 -11.21 7.18 18.19
C ILE A 38 -10.07 6.19 17.94
N VAL A 39 -8.84 6.52 18.32
CA VAL A 39 -7.65 5.71 18.02
C VAL A 39 -7.75 4.28 18.58
N CYS A 40 -8.19 4.12 19.82
CA CYS A 40 -8.30 2.80 20.45
C CYS A 40 -9.48 1.99 19.92
N SER A 41 -10.50 2.63 19.34
CA SER A 41 -11.60 1.88 18.69
C SER A 41 -11.19 1.26 17.37
N GLN A 42 -10.18 1.82 16.70
CA GLN A 42 -9.79 1.43 15.34
C GLN A 42 -8.65 0.39 15.31
N SER A 43 -7.81 0.32 16.34
CA SER A 43 -6.72 -0.66 16.41
C SER A 43 -6.71 -1.37 17.77
N ARG A 44 -6.81 -2.70 17.74
CA ARG A 44 -6.69 -3.54 18.95
C ARG A 44 -5.32 -3.39 19.62
N PHE A 45 -4.28 -3.19 18.82
CA PHE A 45 -2.92 -2.96 19.31
C PHE A 45 -2.85 -1.65 20.12
N LEU A 46 -3.34 -0.55 19.54
CA LEU A 46 -3.34 0.75 20.24
C LEU A 46 -4.31 0.77 21.42
N HIS A 47 -5.42 0.03 21.33
CA HIS A 47 -6.30 -0.21 22.48
C HIS A 47 -5.55 -0.88 23.63
N ALA A 48 -4.82 -1.97 23.36
CA ALA A 48 -4.06 -2.70 24.35
C ALA A 48 -2.97 -1.81 24.98
N ALA A 49 -2.26 -1.01 24.19
CA ALA A 49 -1.28 -0.04 24.70
C ALA A 49 -1.92 1.00 25.65
N CYS A 50 -3.11 1.49 25.29
CA CYS A 50 -3.86 2.45 26.09
C CYS A 50 -4.62 1.86 27.29
N THR A 51 -4.61 0.54 27.45
CA THR A 51 -5.31 -0.18 28.51
C THR A 51 -4.33 -1.09 29.25
N ALA A 52 -4.79 -1.94 30.16
CA ALA A 52 -3.97 -3.01 30.75
C ALA A 52 -2.66 -2.61 31.47
N GLY A 53 -2.68 -1.56 32.30
CA GLY A 53 -1.59 -1.27 33.25
C GLY A 53 -0.26 -0.82 32.62
N PHE A 54 -0.24 -0.58 31.31
CA PHE A 54 0.91 -0.05 30.59
C PHE A 54 1.11 1.45 30.88
N LYS A 55 2.30 1.96 30.56
CA LYS A 55 2.70 3.34 30.87
C LYS A 55 1.81 4.34 30.14
N GLU A 56 1.46 4.03 28.90
CA GLU A 56 0.68 4.80 27.94
C GLU A 56 -0.77 5.03 28.45
N ALA A 57 -1.32 4.07 29.20
CA ALA A 57 -2.61 4.21 29.87
C ALA A 57 -2.60 5.38 30.88
N HIS A 58 -1.46 5.64 31.54
CA HIS A 58 -1.30 6.67 32.55
C HIS A 58 -0.71 7.97 32.00
N THR A 59 0.24 7.89 31.07
CA THR A 59 0.91 9.06 30.50
C THR A 59 0.09 9.74 29.41
N GLY A 60 -0.82 9.02 28.76
CA GLY A 60 -1.52 9.52 27.58
C GLY A 60 -0.60 9.77 26.39
N ILE A 61 0.55 9.07 26.33
CA ILE A 61 1.52 9.18 25.24
C ILE A 61 1.76 7.78 24.70
N ILE A 62 1.48 7.55 23.41
CA ILE A 62 1.93 6.38 22.66
C ILE A 62 3.17 6.77 21.88
N ASP A 63 4.22 5.97 21.98
CA ASP A 63 5.50 6.16 21.30
C ASP A 63 5.64 5.16 20.15
N LEU A 64 5.74 5.68 18.93
CA LEU A 64 5.88 4.93 17.68
C LEU A 64 7.19 5.30 16.95
N ASP A 65 8.26 5.62 17.67
CA ASP A 65 9.53 6.09 17.09
C ASP A 65 10.19 5.10 16.10
N ASP A 66 9.90 3.81 16.24
CA ASP A 66 10.35 2.76 15.32
C ASP A 66 9.65 2.81 13.94
N ASP A 67 8.51 3.49 13.84
CA ASP A 67 7.74 3.62 12.60
C ASP A 67 8.10 4.88 11.81
N ASP A 68 7.67 4.95 10.54
CA ASP A 68 7.86 6.16 9.74
C ASP A 68 6.72 7.17 9.98
N PRO A 69 7.03 8.45 10.25
CA PRO A 69 6.03 9.44 10.63
C PRO A 69 5.00 9.72 9.53
N VAL A 70 5.34 9.52 8.24
CA VAL A 70 4.40 9.82 7.14
C VAL A 70 3.29 8.75 7.07
N PRO A 71 3.59 7.43 7.01
CA PRO A 71 2.60 6.37 7.18
C PRO A 71 1.78 6.46 8.48
N VAL A 72 2.41 6.85 9.60
CA VAL A 72 1.69 7.04 10.88
C VAL A 72 0.64 8.12 10.75
N GLU A 73 0.96 9.26 10.12
CA GLU A 73 -0.01 10.32 9.87
C GLU A 73 -1.17 9.86 8.98
N VAL A 74 -0.88 9.06 7.93
CA VAL A 74 -1.92 8.47 7.06
C VAL A 74 -2.83 7.54 7.85
N MET A 75 -2.26 6.67 8.68
CA MET A 75 -3.01 5.77 9.55
C MET A 75 -3.90 6.53 10.54
N LEU A 76 -3.37 7.58 11.19
CA LEU A 76 -4.13 8.38 12.12
C LEU A 76 -5.27 9.13 11.41
N LYS A 77 -5.02 9.78 10.26
CA LYS A 77 -6.08 10.40 9.46
C LYS A 77 -7.13 9.39 9.00
N TYR A 78 -6.71 8.17 8.68
CA TYR A 78 -7.63 7.08 8.34
C TYR A 78 -8.57 6.75 9.51
N PHE A 79 -8.10 6.70 10.76
CA PHE A 79 -8.96 6.46 11.92
C PHE A 79 -10.10 7.46 12.09
N TYR A 80 -9.92 8.69 11.64
CA TYR A 80 -10.92 9.75 11.75
C TYR A 80 -11.85 9.83 10.54
N THR A 81 -11.38 9.42 9.37
CA THR A 81 -12.09 9.66 8.10
C THR A 81 -12.57 8.40 7.41
N GLY A 82 -12.02 7.23 7.77
CA GLY A 82 -12.20 5.97 7.06
C GLY A 82 -11.62 5.98 5.64
N LYS A 83 -10.86 7.02 5.25
CA LYS A 83 -10.33 7.22 3.90
C LYS A 83 -8.82 7.20 3.91
N TYR A 84 -8.23 6.75 2.80
CA TYR A 84 -6.81 6.91 2.54
C TYR A 84 -6.54 8.33 2.05
N ASN A 85 -6.05 9.19 2.94
CA ASN A 85 -5.71 10.56 2.62
C ASN A 85 -4.23 10.64 2.23
N GLU A 86 -3.97 10.97 0.98
CA GLU A 86 -2.60 11.10 0.47
C GLU A 86 -1.93 12.34 1.11
N PRO A 87 -0.80 12.18 1.81
CA PRO A 87 -0.11 13.29 2.45
C PRO A 87 0.68 14.16 1.45
N ILE A 88 0.88 13.67 0.21
CA ILE A 88 1.73 14.27 -0.81
C ILE A 88 0.85 14.67 -2.00
N ASN A 89 0.12 15.78 -1.86
CA ASN A 89 -0.80 16.24 -2.92
C ASN A 89 -0.20 17.37 -3.79
N GLU A 90 0.97 17.92 -3.43
CA GLU A 90 1.52 19.12 -4.08
C GLU A 90 2.61 18.86 -5.12
N SER A 91 3.32 17.72 -5.08
CA SER A 91 4.51 17.50 -5.93
C SER A 91 4.33 16.53 -7.11
N LYS A 92 3.24 15.76 -7.20
CA LYS A 92 3.12 14.61 -8.15
C LYS A 92 4.36 13.71 -8.18
N ASP A 93 5.13 13.66 -7.10
CA ASP A 93 6.31 12.81 -7.00
C ASP A 93 5.84 11.36 -6.81
N LEU A 94 5.78 10.62 -7.92
CA LEU A 94 5.33 9.24 -7.94
C LEU A 94 6.21 8.35 -7.07
N ARG A 95 7.51 8.62 -6.98
CA ARG A 95 8.43 7.87 -6.10
C ARG A 95 7.99 7.96 -4.65
N LEU A 96 7.74 9.18 -4.17
CA LEU A 96 7.31 9.40 -2.78
C LEU A 96 5.92 8.79 -2.53
N GLN A 97 4.99 8.91 -3.50
CA GLN A 97 3.67 8.31 -3.37
C GLN A 97 3.73 6.78 -3.26
N LEU A 98 4.47 6.12 -4.16
CA LEU A 98 4.68 4.67 -4.13
C LEU A 98 5.30 4.23 -2.80
N GLN A 99 6.30 4.96 -2.31
CA GLN A 99 6.94 4.67 -1.03
C GLN A 99 5.96 4.76 0.13
N VAL A 100 5.21 5.88 0.23
CA VAL A 100 4.22 6.07 1.31
C VAL A 100 3.14 4.99 1.27
N GLN A 101 2.66 4.60 0.08
CA GLN A 101 1.63 3.57 -0.06
C GLN A 101 2.13 2.19 0.41
N VAL A 102 3.34 1.79 0.03
CA VAL A 102 3.92 0.52 0.47
C VAL A 102 4.22 0.53 1.97
N LEU A 103 4.79 1.62 2.49
CA LEU A 103 5.07 1.73 3.92
C LEU A 103 3.79 1.79 4.75
N THR A 104 2.73 2.44 4.25
CA THR A 104 1.42 2.45 4.91
C THR A 104 0.77 1.06 4.93
N TYR A 105 0.92 0.28 3.85
CA TYR A 105 0.49 -1.12 3.84
C TYR A 105 1.21 -1.95 4.91
N ASN A 106 2.54 -1.80 5.01
CA ASN A 106 3.35 -2.50 6.00
C ASN A 106 2.99 -2.09 7.44
N LEU A 107 2.75 -0.79 7.66
CA LEU A 107 2.26 -0.27 8.93
C LEU A 107 0.87 -0.85 9.25
N ALA A 108 -0.04 -0.88 8.29
CA ALA A 108 -1.38 -1.39 8.48
C ALA A 108 -1.40 -2.88 8.86
N ASP A 109 -0.51 -3.70 8.30
CA ASP A 109 -0.30 -5.09 8.73
C ASP A 109 0.17 -5.17 10.20
N LYS A 110 1.18 -4.36 10.57
CA LYS A 110 1.72 -4.28 11.94
C LYS A 110 0.63 -3.94 12.98
N TYR A 111 -0.31 -3.07 12.65
CA TYR A 111 -1.37 -2.61 13.56
C TYR A 111 -2.72 -3.33 13.38
N ASP A 112 -2.76 -4.42 12.59
CA ASP A 112 -3.95 -5.24 12.29
C ASP A 112 -5.11 -4.42 11.69
N LEU A 113 -4.83 -3.70 10.60
CA LEU A 113 -5.74 -2.79 9.90
C LEU A 113 -6.02 -3.27 8.46
N PRO A 114 -6.75 -4.38 8.26
CA PRO A 114 -6.92 -5.00 6.94
C PRO A 114 -7.57 -4.08 5.90
N THR A 115 -8.53 -3.24 6.29
CA THR A 115 -9.16 -2.28 5.36
C THR A 115 -8.18 -1.19 4.92
N LEU A 116 -7.26 -0.75 5.78
CA LEU A 116 -6.22 0.18 5.39
C LEU A 116 -5.19 -0.48 4.45
N MET A 117 -4.87 -1.76 4.67
CA MET A 117 -4.05 -2.55 3.74
C MET A 117 -4.68 -2.61 2.35
N GLU A 118 -5.99 -2.87 2.25
CA GLU A 118 -6.72 -2.90 0.98
C GLU A 118 -6.64 -1.55 0.25
N LEU A 119 -6.92 -0.45 0.96
CA LEU A 119 -6.86 0.90 0.41
C LEU A 119 -5.46 1.28 -0.05
N ALA A 120 -4.43 0.98 0.76
CA ALA A 120 -3.03 1.26 0.41
C ALA A 120 -2.58 0.47 -0.83
N ALA A 121 -2.96 -0.81 -0.93
CA ALA A 121 -2.66 -1.66 -2.08
C ALA A 121 -3.41 -1.22 -3.35
N GLU A 122 -4.65 -0.74 -3.22
CA GLU A 122 -5.40 -0.16 -4.34
C GLU A 122 -4.72 1.09 -4.86
N LYS A 123 -4.38 2.02 -3.96
CA LYS A 123 -3.66 3.26 -4.30
C LYS A 123 -2.33 2.99 -4.96
N PHE A 124 -1.54 2.08 -4.39
CA PHE A 124 -0.28 1.62 -4.96
C PHE A 124 -0.42 1.11 -6.40
N ARG A 125 -1.42 0.26 -6.64
CA ARG A 125 -1.69 -0.26 -7.98
C ARG A 125 -2.08 0.86 -8.95
N ASN A 126 -2.89 1.82 -8.52
CA ASN A 126 -3.34 2.93 -9.36
C ASN A 126 -2.17 3.84 -9.73
N THR A 127 -1.35 4.25 -8.76
CA THR A 127 -0.16 5.09 -8.98
C THR A 127 0.82 4.42 -9.94
N LEU A 128 1.08 3.10 -9.81
CA LEU A 128 1.90 2.38 -10.79
C LEU A 128 1.34 2.45 -12.22
N ASN A 129 0.01 2.41 -12.37
CA ASN A 129 -0.63 2.47 -13.69
C ASN A 129 -0.66 3.90 -14.29
N GLU A 130 -0.26 4.93 -13.55
CA GLU A 130 -0.12 6.30 -14.07
C GLU A 130 1.14 6.50 -14.92
N GLY A 131 2.04 5.50 -14.94
CA GLY A 131 3.24 5.50 -15.79
C GLY A 131 4.52 5.79 -15.03
N SER A 132 4.73 5.11 -13.90
CA SER A 132 5.98 5.23 -13.12
C SER A 132 7.20 4.75 -13.91
N THR A 133 8.35 5.38 -13.68
CA THR A 133 9.62 4.95 -14.26
C THR A 133 10.10 3.63 -13.64
N ALA A 134 11.06 2.97 -14.29
CA ALA A 134 11.67 1.76 -13.75
C ALA A 134 12.37 2.02 -12.41
N GLU A 135 13.12 3.13 -12.27
CA GLU A 135 13.75 3.54 -11.01
C GLU A 135 12.70 3.69 -9.88
N GLU A 136 11.63 4.45 -10.13
CA GLU A 136 10.58 4.71 -9.14
C GLU A 136 9.96 3.40 -8.64
N TYR A 137 9.60 2.52 -9.57
CA TYR A 137 9.06 1.19 -9.26
C TYR A 137 10.06 0.32 -8.48
N LEU A 138 11.32 0.25 -8.92
CA LEU A 138 12.33 -0.61 -8.30
C LEU A 138 12.64 -0.17 -6.86
N SER A 139 12.57 1.14 -6.59
CA SER A 139 12.84 1.70 -5.26
C SER A 139 11.91 1.20 -4.15
N VAL A 140 10.75 0.63 -4.50
CA VAL A 140 9.74 0.14 -3.54
C VAL A 140 9.61 -1.38 -3.49
N VAL A 141 10.26 -2.12 -4.41
CA VAL A 141 10.17 -3.59 -4.48
C VAL A 141 10.56 -4.22 -3.16
N ARG A 142 11.68 -3.79 -2.56
CA ARG A 142 12.15 -4.31 -1.27
C ARG A 142 11.10 -4.16 -0.17
N ASN A 143 10.51 -2.98 -0.04
CA ASN A 143 9.49 -2.73 0.97
C ASN A 143 8.22 -3.57 0.73
N ALA A 144 7.89 -3.88 -0.52
CA ALA A 144 6.77 -4.75 -0.86
C ALA A 144 7.02 -6.22 -0.47
N TYR A 145 8.26 -6.64 -0.24
CA TYR A 145 8.64 -8.00 0.16
C TYR A 145 8.76 -8.20 1.67
N ILE A 146 8.62 -7.15 2.49
CA ILE A 146 8.72 -7.24 3.96
C ILE A 146 7.71 -8.24 4.55
N ILE A 147 6.44 -8.20 4.13
CA ILE A 147 5.40 -9.08 4.68
C ILE A 147 5.45 -10.48 4.02
N PRO A 148 5.26 -11.58 4.77
CA PRO A 148 5.16 -12.93 4.23
C PRO A 148 4.03 -13.13 3.21
N LYS A 149 4.24 -14.05 2.25
CA LYS A 149 3.35 -14.28 1.10
C LYS A 149 1.84 -14.44 1.36
N PRO A 150 1.33 -15.23 2.32
CA PRO A 150 -0.10 -15.48 2.40
C PRO A 150 -0.92 -14.21 2.69
N SER A 151 -0.29 -13.20 3.30
CA SER A 151 -0.94 -11.95 3.68
C SER A 151 -0.62 -10.79 2.73
N ASN A 152 0.26 -10.99 1.74
CA ASN A 152 0.89 -9.88 1.03
C ASN A 152 0.35 -9.66 -0.39
N ALA A 153 -0.64 -8.77 -0.48
CA ALA A 153 -1.21 -8.32 -1.75
C ALA A 153 -0.20 -7.47 -2.57
N LEU A 154 0.70 -6.74 -1.92
CA LEU A 154 1.71 -5.93 -2.61
C LEU A 154 2.66 -6.78 -3.45
N ARG A 155 3.12 -7.93 -2.95
CA ARG A 155 3.95 -8.89 -3.71
C ARG A 155 3.29 -9.24 -5.04
N THR A 156 1.99 -9.53 -5.02
CA THR A 156 1.24 -9.82 -6.26
C THR A 156 1.22 -8.63 -7.20
N ILE A 157 1.00 -7.41 -6.68
CA ILE A 157 0.97 -6.18 -7.48
C ILE A 157 2.32 -5.91 -8.14
N VAL A 158 3.42 -6.00 -7.38
CA VAL A 158 4.76 -5.73 -7.93
C VAL A 158 5.17 -6.79 -8.94
N ILE A 159 4.84 -8.07 -8.74
CA ILE A 159 5.08 -9.13 -9.73
C ILE A 159 4.28 -8.87 -11.00
N ASP A 160 2.99 -8.55 -10.86
CA ASP A 160 2.12 -8.26 -12.00
C ASP A 160 2.60 -7.02 -12.77
N TYR A 161 3.13 -6.00 -12.09
CA TYR A 161 3.72 -4.82 -12.74
C TYR A 161 5.00 -5.17 -13.49
N ALA A 162 5.97 -5.80 -12.83
CA ALA A 162 7.24 -6.21 -13.43
C ALA A 162 7.04 -7.05 -14.70
N ARG A 163 6.03 -7.92 -14.67
CA ARG A 163 5.71 -8.77 -15.80
C ARG A 163 5.19 -7.98 -17.01
N ARG A 164 4.35 -6.98 -16.80
CA ARG A 164 3.79 -6.14 -17.88
C ARG A 164 4.85 -5.22 -18.45
N GLU A 165 5.64 -4.62 -17.58
CA GLU A 165 6.68 -3.66 -17.93
C GLU A 165 8.04 -4.33 -18.17
N PHE A 166 8.08 -5.66 -18.28
CA PHE A 166 9.33 -6.43 -18.33
C PHE A 166 10.27 -5.91 -19.42
N GLN A 167 9.75 -5.69 -20.62
CA GLN A 167 10.53 -5.17 -21.73
C GLN A 167 11.04 -3.75 -21.44
N ASN A 168 10.20 -2.87 -20.90
CA ASN A 168 10.56 -1.49 -20.57
C ASN A 168 11.62 -1.43 -19.47
N ILE A 169 11.49 -2.26 -18.44
CA ILE A 169 12.47 -2.40 -17.36
C ILE A 169 13.80 -2.93 -17.90
N MET A 170 13.79 -3.94 -18.78
CA MET A 170 15.01 -4.52 -19.36
C MET A 170 15.71 -3.60 -20.38
N GLN A 171 14.99 -2.62 -20.94
CA GLN A 171 15.50 -1.62 -21.87
C GLN A 171 15.81 -0.28 -21.20
N SER A 172 15.50 -0.13 -19.91
CA SER A 172 15.75 1.10 -19.16
C SER A 172 17.26 1.31 -18.94
N PRO A 173 17.72 2.57 -18.82
CA PRO A 173 19.10 2.88 -18.44
C PRO A 173 19.45 2.44 -17.00
N ASP A 174 18.45 2.07 -16.19
CA ASP A 174 18.54 1.79 -14.76
C ASP A 174 18.80 0.30 -14.47
N LEU A 175 19.39 -0.44 -15.41
CA LEU A 175 19.71 -1.87 -15.24
C LEU A 175 20.59 -2.17 -14.03
N ASP A 176 21.45 -1.24 -13.63
CA ASP A 176 22.25 -1.37 -12.41
C ASP A 176 21.38 -1.35 -11.15
N ILE A 177 20.33 -0.53 -11.12
CA ILE A 177 19.35 -0.48 -10.03
C ILE A 177 18.54 -1.77 -10.00
N LEU A 178 18.13 -2.27 -11.17
CA LEU A 178 17.47 -3.58 -11.27
C LEU A 178 18.38 -4.67 -10.70
N ARG A 179 19.64 -4.73 -11.14
CA ARG A 179 20.60 -5.73 -10.68
C ARG A 179 20.80 -5.67 -9.16
N ALA A 180 20.97 -4.47 -8.60
CA ALA A 180 21.08 -4.29 -7.15
C ALA A 180 19.80 -4.79 -6.43
N THR A 181 18.62 -4.43 -6.94
CA THR A 181 17.33 -4.88 -6.41
C THR A 181 17.22 -6.40 -6.40
N LEU A 182 17.62 -7.07 -7.49
CA LEU A 182 17.59 -8.54 -7.58
C LEU A 182 18.62 -9.23 -6.67
N GLN A 183 19.74 -8.56 -6.38
CA GLN A 183 20.76 -9.06 -5.45
C GLN A 183 20.30 -8.93 -3.99
N GLU A 184 19.64 -7.83 -3.64
CA GLU A 184 19.05 -7.64 -2.31
C GLU A 184 17.83 -8.55 -2.10
N GLU A 185 16.97 -8.70 -3.11
CA GLU A 185 15.72 -9.46 -3.03
C GLU A 185 15.63 -10.54 -4.12
N PRO A 186 16.38 -11.66 -3.99
CA PRO A 186 16.38 -12.73 -4.99
C PRO A 186 15.04 -13.47 -5.10
N GLU A 187 14.22 -13.47 -4.04
CA GLU A 187 12.85 -14.03 -4.09
C GLU A 187 12.00 -13.32 -5.16
N PHE A 188 12.17 -12.01 -5.33
CA PHE A 188 11.44 -11.24 -6.33
C PHE A 188 11.75 -11.76 -7.75
N ALA A 189 13.02 -12.01 -8.07
CA ALA A 189 13.39 -12.59 -9.36
C ALA A 189 12.72 -13.95 -9.60
N PHE A 190 12.78 -14.83 -8.59
CA PHE A 190 12.18 -16.15 -8.68
C PHE A 190 10.65 -16.08 -8.87
N ASP A 191 9.99 -15.19 -8.14
CA ASP A 191 8.54 -15.01 -8.22
C ASP A 191 8.09 -14.43 -9.57
N VAL A 192 8.85 -13.47 -10.12
CA VAL A 192 8.61 -12.96 -11.47
C VAL A 192 8.76 -14.08 -12.50
N LEU A 193 9.84 -14.86 -12.46
CA LEU A 193 10.04 -16.00 -13.36
C LEU A 193 8.92 -17.04 -13.23
N GLN A 194 8.54 -17.39 -12.00
CA GLN A 194 7.45 -18.33 -11.73
C GLN A 194 6.11 -17.82 -12.28
N SER A 195 5.89 -16.50 -12.28
CA SER A 195 4.67 -15.90 -12.83
C SER A 195 4.52 -16.14 -14.35
N PHE A 196 5.62 -16.17 -15.09
CA PHE A 196 5.63 -16.50 -16.53
C PHE A 196 5.36 -17.99 -16.76
N VAL A 197 5.77 -18.87 -15.86
CA VAL A 197 5.46 -20.30 -15.95
C VAL A 197 3.96 -20.55 -15.71
N LYS A 198 3.39 -19.94 -14.67
CA LYS A 198 1.97 -20.12 -14.29
C LYS A 198 0.98 -19.54 -15.30
N ALA A 199 1.37 -18.45 -15.96
CA ALA A 199 0.62 -17.86 -17.04
C ALA A 199 1.64 -17.33 -18.05
N PRO A 200 1.93 -18.01 -19.16
CA PRO A 200 2.94 -17.51 -20.10
C PRO A 200 2.46 -16.31 -20.92
N LEU A 201 1.16 -16.24 -21.18
CA LEU A 201 0.57 -15.19 -22.02
C LEU A 201 -0.31 -14.28 -21.17
N ARG A 202 -0.08 -12.97 -21.26
CA ARG A 202 -0.99 -11.92 -20.80
C ARG A 202 -1.18 -10.91 -21.91
N GLY A 203 -2.39 -10.38 -22.05
CA GLY A 203 -2.69 -9.41 -23.09
C GLY A 203 -4.09 -8.82 -22.96
N TYR A 204 -4.56 -8.17 -24.01
CA TYR A 204 -5.86 -7.52 -24.00
C TYR A 204 -6.99 -8.49 -24.35
N CYS A 205 -7.99 -8.58 -23.49
CA CYS A 205 -9.24 -9.28 -23.73
C CYS A 205 -10.37 -8.28 -24.02
N SER A 206 -11.07 -8.46 -25.13
CA SER A 206 -12.20 -7.60 -25.54
C SER A 206 -13.34 -7.49 -24.53
N ARG A 207 -13.46 -8.44 -23.59
CA ARG A 207 -14.49 -8.41 -22.54
C ARG A 207 -13.95 -8.02 -21.17
N CYS A 208 -12.73 -8.41 -20.85
CA CYS A 208 -12.17 -8.28 -19.51
C CYS A 208 -11.14 -7.14 -19.39
N GLY A 209 -10.78 -6.51 -20.52
CA GLY A 209 -9.81 -5.42 -20.56
C GLY A 209 -8.36 -5.89 -20.73
N PRO A 210 -7.38 -5.03 -20.45
CA PRO A 210 -5.95 -5.34 -20.57
C PRO A 210 -5.45 -6.34 -19.52
N ASN A 211 -4.23 -6.85 -19.75
CA ASN A 211 -3.44 -7.65 -18.79
C ASN A 211 -4.11 -8.95 -18.30
N GLN A 212 -4.95 -9.56 -19.13
CA GLN A 212 -5.66 -10.78 -18.79
C GLN A 212 -4.80 -12.01 -19.08
N GLU A 213 -4.78 -12.97 -18.16
CA GLU A 213 -4.10 -14.25 -18.35
C GLU A 213 -4.75 -15.04 -19.48
N ALA A 214 -3.92 -15.54 -20.39
CA ALA A 214 -4.34 -16.43 -21.45
C ALA A 214 -3.93 -17.88 -21.17
N LYS A 215 -4.75 -18.83 -21.64
CA LYS A 215 -4.34 -20.23 -21.76
C LYS A 215 -3.21 -20.33 -22.79
N ALA A 216 -2.10 -20.94 -22.41
CA ALA A 216 -0.85 -20.99 -23.17
C ALA A 216 -1.01 -21.42 -24.64
N LEU A 217 -1.88 -22.40 -24.91
CA LEU A 217 -2.05 -22.98 -26.24
C LEU A 217 -3.15 -22.34 -27.08
N GLN A 218 -4.09 -21.63 -26.47
CA GLN A 218 -5.33 -21.18 -27.14
C GLN A 218 -5.47 -19.65 -27.16
N ALA A 219 -4.59 -18.92 -26.48
CA ALA A 219 -4.69 -17.47 -26.27
C ALA A 219 -6.09 -17.02 -25.79
N CYS A 220 -6.77 -17.90 -25.04
CA CYS A 220 -8.10 -17.64 -24.47
C CYS A 220 -7.98 -17.04 -23.08
N CYS A 221 -8.74 -16.00 -22.80
CA CYS A 221 -8.80 -15.39 -21.47
C CYS A 221 -9.26 -16.41 -20.41
N LYS A 222 -8.48 -16.57 -19.34
CA LYS A 222 -8.83 -17.49 -18.24
C LYS A 222 -10.13 -17.09 -17.54
N LYS A 223 -10.48 -15.80 -17.50
CA LYS A 223 -11.69 -15.29 -16.82
C LYS A 223 -12.99 -15.53 -17.60
N CYS A 224 -13.00 -15.27 -18.91
CA CYS A 224 -14.23 -15.38 -19.72
C CYS A 224 -14.24 -16.55 -20.72
N GLY A 225 -13.13 -17.26 -20.87
CA GLY A 225 -12.99 -18.42 -21.76
C GLY A 225 -12.92 -18.10 -23.26
N LYS A 226 -13.08 -16.83 -23.67
CA LYS A 226 -13.07 -16.45 -25.10
C LYS A 226 -11.64 -16.28 -25.64
N GLY A 227 -11.42 -16.74 -26.88
CA GLY A 227 -10.20 -16.54 -27.66
C GLY A 227 -10.02 -15.10 -28.12
N GLY A 228 -8.83 -14.79 -28.65
CA GLY A 228 -8.52 -13.47 -29.23
C GLY A 228 -7.84 -12.50 -28.26
N ILE A 229 -7.06 -13.01 -27.29
CA ILE A 229 -6.14 -12.13 -26.56
C ILE A 229 -5.07 -11.63 -27.53
N SER A 230 -5.05 -10.32 -27.78
CA SER A 230 -3.93 -9.71 -28.47
C SER A 230 -2.82 -9.43 -27.46
N VAL A 231 -1.65 -10.00 -27.73
CA VAL A 231 -0.39 -9.51 -27.17
C VAL A 231 -0.10 -8.25 -27.98
N ARG A 232 -0.51 -7.07 -27.49
CA ARG A 232 -0.13 -5.84 -28.19
C ARG A 232 1.40 -5.75 -28.15
N ASN A 233 2.03 -5.60 -29.31
CA ASN A 233 3.38 -5.06 -29.42
C ASN A 233 3.38 -3.59 -29.01
#